data_AF-A0A5N6KFU2-F1
#
_entry.id   AF-A0A5N6KFU2-F1
#
_cell.length_a   1.000
_cell.length_b   1.000
_cell.length_c   1.000
_cell.angle_alpha   90.00
_cell.angle_beta   90.00
_cell.angle_gamma   90.00
#
_symmetry.space_group_name_H-M   'P 1'
#
loop_
_entity.id
_entity.type
_entity.pdbx_description
1 polymer ?
#
loop_
_entity_poly.entity_id
_entity_poly.type
_entity_poly.pdbx_seq_one_letter_code
_entity_poly.pdbx_strand_id
1 'polypeptide(L)'
;MFISTTPNASPWHIKAGKGASSTLTLPWDTDGHGTSIKIAKTSNWKTTPSILQFEYAWTTGQYAALYWDLSDLDGSGSGLVGTPFMKDNVKVSPTGTGSGSGTCVKLKCPAGALCKDAYNTPDQEATRSCPLSTGTIWLDLCEPAGGFNSKREIGFEA
;
A
#
# COMPACT_ATOMS: atom_id res chain seq x y z
N MET A 1 -2.13 13.56 -6.50
CA MET A 1 -2.02 12.10 -6.68
C MET A 1 -3.40 11.52 -6.93
N PHE A 2 -3.52 10.54 -7.81
CA PHE A 2 -4.77 9.92 -8.23
C PHE A 2 -4.85 8.50 -7.71
N ILE A 3 -5.95 8.15 -7.06
CA ILE A 3 -6.19 6.81 -6.50
C ILE A 3 -7.51 6.26 -7.03
N SER A 4 -7.55 4.97 -7.38
CA SER A 4 -8.79 4.29 -7.75
C SER A 4 -8.78 2.82 -7.34
N THR A 5 -9.95 2.27 -7.02
CA THR A 5 -10.16 0.82 -6.84
C THR A 5 -10.77 0.15 -8.07
N THR A 6 -11.21 0.93 -9.07
CA THR A 6 -11.78 0.40 -10.32
C THR A 6 -11.31 1.17 -11.56
N PRO A 7 -11.17 0.54 -12.74
CA PRO A 7 -10.71 1.22 -13.96
C PRO A 7 -11.61 2.38 -14.43
N ASN A 8 -12.89 2.35 -14.09
CA ASN A 8 -13.90 3.27 -14.61
C ASN A 8 -14.39 4.32 -13.60
N ALA A 9 -14.02 4.23 -12.33
CA ALA A 9 -14.33 5.28 -11.36
C ALA A 9 -13.54 6.56 -11.61
N SER A 10 -14.13 7.69 -11.22
CA SER A 10 -13.40 8.94 -11.03
C SER A 10 -12.41 8.74 -9.89
N PRO A 11 -11.10 8.97 -10.11
CA PRO A 11 -10.11 8.76 -9.07
C PRO A 11 -10.25 9.80 -7.95
N TRP A 12 -9.94 9.40 -6.72
CA TRP A 12 -9.70 10.35 -5.64
C TRP A 12 -8.45 11.16 -5.95
N HIS A 13 -8.53 12.49 -5.73
CA HIS A 13 -7.38 13.37 -5.83
C HIS A 13 -6.88 13.77 -4.44
N ILE A 14 -5.70 13.28 -4.07
CA ILE A 14 -5.02 13.64 -2.82
C ILE A 14 -3.98 14.72 -3.09
N LYS A 15 -4.00 15.79 -2.30
CA LYS A 15 -3.01 16.87 -2.35
C LYS A 15 -1.74 16.48 -1.61
N ALA A 16 -0.59 16.99 -2.05
CA ALA A 16 0.64 16.88 -1.28
C ALA A 16 0.54 17.65 0.04
N GLY A 17 1.23 17.19 1.08
CA GLY A 17 1.31 17.87 2.38
C GLY A 17 0.85 17.00 3.53
N LYS A 18 0.33 17.65 4.58
CA LYS A 18 -0.21 17.00 5.79
C LYS A 18 -1.65 17.47 6.04
N GLY A 19 -2.44 16.63 6.72
CA GLY A 19 -3.81 16.93 7.12
C GLY A 19 -4.88 16.31 6.21
N ALA A 20 -6.14 16.70 6.43
CA ALA A 20 -7.29 16.02 5.82
C ALA A 20 -7.28 16.01 4.28
N SER A 21 -6.75 17.05 3.62
CA SER A 21 -6.67 17.09 2.15
C SER A 21 -5.57 16.21 1.55
N SER A 22 -4.67 15.69 2.39
CA SER A 22 -3.57 14.79 2.01
C SER A 22 -3.79 13.36 2.53
N THR A 23 -4.96 13.06 3.07
CA THR A 23 -5.31 11.76 3.65
C THR A 23 -6.58 11.25 3.00
N LEU A 24 -6.56 10.01 2.53
CA LEU A 24 -7.72 9.27 2.08
C LEU A 24 -7.91 8.07 3.00
N THR A 25 -9.12 7.90 3.52
CA THR A 25 -9.50 6.72 4.30
C THR A 25 -10.53 5.96 3.50
N LEU A 26 -10.22 4.69 3.22
CA LEU A 26 -11.12 3.78 2.54
C LEU A 26 -11.50 2.68 3.53
N PRO A 27 -12.79 2.31 3.64
CA PRO A 27 -13.17 1.13 4.38
C PRO A 27 -12.61 -0.12 3.71
N TRP A 28 -12.40 -1.18 4.48
CA TRP A 28 -12.19 -2.51 3.91
C TRP A 28 -13.40 -2.92 3.08
N ASP A 29 -13.14 -3.67 2.01
CA ASP A 29 -14.19 -4.20 1.14
C ASP A 29 -14.91 -5.38 1.80
N THR A 30 -15.66 -6.17 1.06
CA THR A 30 -16.40 -7.34 1.58
C THR A 30 -15.50 -8.57 1.83
N ASP A 31 -15.93 -9.45 2.74
CA ASP A 31 -15.25 -10.71 3.07
C ASP A 31 -15.02 -11.57 1.82
N GLY A 32 -13.79 -12.05 1.63
CA GLY A 32 -13.39 -12.95 0.55
C GLY A 32 -13.18 -12.25 -0.79
N HIS A 33 -13.43 -10.94 -0.88
CA HIS A 33 -13.24 -10.17 -2.10
C HIS A 33 -11.84 -9.56 -2.17
N GLY A 34 -11.17 -9.74 -3.31
CA GLY A 34 -9.88 -9.12 -3.60
C GLY A 34 -10.06 -7.69 -4.11
N THR A 35 -9.35 -6.75 -3.50
CA THR A 35 -9.36 -5.33 -3.88
C THR A 35 -7.95 -4.89 -4.23
N SER A 36 -7.83 -4.10 -5.31
CA SER A 36 -6.56 -3.47 -5.72
C SER A 36 -6.72 -1.95 -5.73
N ILE A 37 -5.96 -1.26 -4.87
CA ILE A 37 -5.88 0.20 -4.84
C ILE A 37 -4.75 0.63 -5.77
N LYS A 38 -5.12 1.25 -6.88
CA LYS A 38 -4.18 1.75 -7.91
C LYS A 38 -3.85 3.21 -7.65
N ILE A 39 -2.55 3.54 -7.63
CA ILE A 39 -2.04 4.85 -7.22
C ILE A 39 -1.09 5.40 -8.27
N ALA A 40 -1.38 6.61 -8.76
CA ALA A 40 -0.58 7.29 -9.78
C ALA A 40 -0.31 8.75 -9.42
N LYS A 41 0.84 9.27 -9.90
CA LYS A 41 1.18 10.70 -9.74
C LYS A 41 0.54 11.60 -10.80
N THR A 42 0.14 11.05 -11.93
CA THR A 42 -0.37 11.79 -13.09
C THR A 42 -1.85 11.53 -13.33
N SER A 43 -2.54 12.50 -13.92
CA SER A 43 -3.98 12.42 -14.21
C SER A 43 -4.31 11.52 -15.39
N ASN A 44 -3.33 11.24 -16.26
CA ASN A 44 -3.45 10.36 -17.42
C ASN A 44 -3.19 8.88 -17.10
N TRP A 45 -3.39 8.46 -15.86
CA TRP A 45 -3.13 7.10 -15.35
C TRP A 45 -3.81 5.99 -16.17
N LYS A 46 -4.88 6.30 -16.90
CA LYS A 46 -5.58 5.35 -17.81
C LYS A 46 -4.82 5.05 -19.10
N THR A 47 -3.93 5.95 -19.56
CA THR A 47 -3.28 5.86 -20.87
C THR A 47 -1.76 5.66 -20.79
N THR A 48 -1.14 6.03 -19.67
CA THR A 48 0.29 5.75 -19.38
C THR A 48 0.43 5.27 -17.94
N PRO A 49 0.14 4.00 -17.64
CA PRO A 49 -0.02 3.55 -16.26
C PRO A 49 1.36 3.30 -15.65
N SER A 50 1.93 4.32 -15.01
CA SER A 50 2.92 4.11 -13.94
C SER A 50 2.14 4.07 -12.63
N ILE A 51 1.85 2.86 -12.16
CA ILE A 51 0.92 2.59 -11.06
C ILE A 51 1.62 1.80 -9.97
N LEU A 52 1.57 2.32 -8.74
CA LEU A 52 1.79 1.54 -7.53
C LEU A 52 0.46 0.90 -7.14
N GLN A 53 0.48 -0.38 -6.77
CA GLN A 53 -0.71 -1.10 -6.34
C GLN A 53 -0.57 -1.52 -4.89
N PHE A 54 -1.61 -1.27 -4.09
CA PHE A 54 -1.79 -1.94 -2.81
C PHE A 54 -2.96 -2.89 -2.94
N GLU A 55 -2.69 -4.17 -2.85
CA GLU A 55 -3.65 -5.23 -3.12
C GLU A 55 -3.95 -5.96 -1.82
N TYR A 56 -5.21 -6.27 -1.57
CA TYR A 56 -5.62 -6.96 -0.36
C TYR A 56 -6.86 -7.81 -0.55
N ALA A 57 -7.00 -8.81 0.29
CA ALA A 57 -8.24 -9.53 0.54
C ALA A 57 -8.28 -9.89 2.02
N TRP A 58 -9.45 -9.89 2.63
CA TRP A 58 -9.61 -10.37 4.00
C TRP A 58 -10.69 -11.42 4.05
N THR A 59 -10.59 -12.36 4.98
CA THR A 59 -11.63 -13.36 5.18
C THR A 59 -11.77 -13.79 6.63
N THR A 60 -12.92 -14.40 6.95
CA THR A 60 -13.20 -15.03 8.25
C THR A 60 -13.23 -16.57 8.12
N GLY A 61 -13.34 -17.29 9.25
CA GLY A 61 -13.38 -18.74 9.26
C GLY A 61 -12.00 -19.42 9.35
N GLN A 62 -11.82 -20.54 8.64
CA GLN A 62 -10.62 -21.39 8.80
C GLN A 62 -9.31 -20.68 8.42
N TYR A 63 -9.37 -19.76 7.45
CA TYR A 63 -8.22 -19.00 6.96
C TYR A 63 -8.32 -17.52 7.33
N ALA A 64 -8.88 -17.23 8.51
CA ALA A 64 -9.16 -15.87 8.93
C ALA A 64 -7.90 -15.00 9.01
N ALA A 65 -7.75 -14.08 8.06
CA ALA A 65 -6.65 -13.14 7.98
C ALA A 65 -6.96 -12.03 6.97
N LEU A 66 -6.20 -10.94 7.07
CA LEU A 66 -5.99 -9.96 6.01
C LEU A 66 -4.73 -10.35 5.25
N TYR A 67 -4.87 -10.67 3.97
CA TYR A 67 -3.78 -10.87 3.03
C TYR A 67 -3.57 -9.60 2.24
N TRP A 68 -2.33 -9.16 2.08
CA TRP A 68 -2.04 -7.94 1.34
C TRP A 68 -0.64 -7.94 0.76
N ASP A 69 -0.44 -7.12 -0.26
CA ASP A 69 0.87 -6.85 -0.83
C ASP A 69 0.94 -5.42 -1.39
N LEU A 70 2.19 -5.03 -1.68
CA LEU A 70 2.49 -3.86 -2.47
C LEU A 70 3.07 -4.37 -3.80
N SER A 71 2.62 -3.81 -4.91
CA SER A 71 2.98 -4.29 -6.24
C SER A 71 3.45 -3.15 -7.14
N ASP A 72 4.64 -3.37 -7.68
CA ASP A 72 5.42 -2.49 -8.56
C ASP A 72 5.45 -3.06 -10.00
N LEU A 73 4.62 -4.08 -10.30
CA LEU A 73 4.54 -4.76 -11.60
C LEU A 73 4.10 -3.84 -12.75
N ASP A 74 3.32 -2.80 -12.43
CA ASP A 74 2.87 -1.77 -13.37
C ASP A 74 3.53 -0.41 -13.08
N GLY A 75 4.62 -0.38 -12.30
CA GLY A 75 5.07 0.85 -11.69
C GLY A 75 5.88 1.78 -12.61
N SER A 76 6.51 1.27 -13.66
CA SER A 76 7.14 2.10 -14.71
C SER A 76 6.34 2.19 -16.01
N GLY A 77 5.25 1.43 -16.12
CA GLY A 77 4.39 1.31 -17.28
C GLY A 77 3.55 0.02 -17.19
N SER A 78 2.59 -0.18 -18.10
CA SER A 78 1.75 -1.38 -18.09
C SER A 78 2.61 -2.65 -18.30
N GLY A 79 2.60 -3.56 -17.33
CA GLY A 79 3.46 -4.74 -17.31
C GLY A 79 4.96 -4.45 -17.19
N LEU A 80 5.33 -3.21 -16.87
CA LEU A 80 6.72 -2.78 -16.70
C LEU A 80 7.00 -2.54 -15.21
N VAL A 81 7.90 -3.36 -14.70
CA VAL A 81 8.38 -3.32 -13.32
C VAL A 81 9.05 -1.98 -13.01
N GLY A 82 8.79 -1.46 -11.83
CA GLY A 82 9.39 -0.24 -11.32
C GLY A 82 8.45 0.41 -10.33
N THR A 83 8.60 1.70 -10.05
CA THR A 83 7.65 2.38 -9.17
C THR A 83 7.47 3.84 -9.59
N PRO A 84 6.24 4.38 -9.59
CA PRO A 84 6.03 5.81 -9.84
C PRO A 84 6.64 6.67 -8.72
N PHE A 85 7.05 6.03 -7.61
CA PHE A 85 7.64 6.64 -6.43
C PHE A 85 9.17 6.44 -6.35
N MET A 86 9.87 6.19 -7.46
CA MET A 86 11.31 5.86 -7.43
C MET A 86 12.19 6.90 -6.73
N LYS A 87 11.74 8.16 -6.64
CA LYS A 87 12.45 9.26 -5.97
C LYS A 87 11.99 9.52 -4.54
N ASP A 88 11.10 8.69 -4.02
CA ASP A 88 10.34 8.92 -2.80
C ASP A 88 10.40 7.69 -1.90
N ASN A 89 10.32 7.89 -0.58
CA ASN A 89 10.11 6.76 0.31
C ASN A 89 8.63 6.40 0.35
N VAL A 90 8.33 5.10 0.31
CA VAL A 90 7.01 4.54 0.54
C VAL A 90 7.07 3.60 1.73
N LYS A 91 6.07 3.67 2.61
CA LYS A 91 6.02 2.84 3.82
C LYS A 91 4.61 2.33 4.04
N VAL A 92 4.48 1.04 4.32
CA VAL A 92 3.22 0.42 4.73
C VAL A 92 3.32 0.06 6.20
N SER A 93 2.34 0.48 7.01
CA SER A 93 2.34 0.28 8.46
C SER A 93 0.99 -0.27 8.96
N PRO A 94 0.93 -1.55 9.36
CA PRO A 94 -0.20 -2.08 10.13
C PRO A 94 -0.20 -1.52 11.57
N THR A 95 -1.37 -1.31 12.18
CA THR A 95 -1.50 -0.51 13.43
C THR A 95 -2.14 -1.20 14.63
N GLY A 96 -2.94 -2.23 14.42
CA GLY A 96 -3.63 -2.94 15.48
C GLY A 96 -2.75 -3.96 16.19
N THR A 97 -3.33 -4.67 17.17
CA THR A 97 -2.62 -5.65 18.01
C THR A 97 -2.06 -6.86 17.23
N GLY A 98 -2.55 -7.09 16.01
CA GLY A 98 -1.98 -8.07 15.08
C GLY A 98 -0.67 -7.64 14.41
N SER A 99 -0.31 -6.35 14.48
CA SER A 99 0.92 -5.80 13.91
C SER A 99 2.16 -6.34 14.63
N GLY A 100 3.22 -6.63 13.87
CA GLY A 100 4.46 -7.21 14.38
C GLY A 100 4.50 -8.73 14.41
N SER A 101 3.39 -9.41 14.14
CA SER A 101 3.31 -10.88 14.12
C SER A 101 3.53 -11.46 12.71
N GLY A 102 4.37 -12.49 12.59
CA GLY A 102 4.60 -13.18 11.31
C GLY A 102 5.05 -12.24 10.20
N THR A 103 4.32 -12.23 9.08
CA THR A 103 4.58 -11.33 7.94
C THR A 103 3.84 -9.98 8.05
N CYS A 104 3.06 -9.78 9.12
CA CYS A 104 2.32 -8.56 9.43
C CYS A 104 3.23 -7.46 10.02
N VAL A 105 4.26 -7.10 9.28
CA VAL A 105 5.26 -6.11 9.71
C VAL A 105 5.27 -4.91 8.77
N LYS A 106 5.90 -3.83 9.22
CA LYS A 106 6.10 -2.63 8.39
C LYS A 106 6.90 -3.00 7.14
N LEU A 107 6.43 -2.52 5.98
CA LEU A 107 7.15 -2.60 4.70
C LEU A 107 7.74 -1.22 4.40
N LYS A 108 9.00 -1.19 3.95
CA LYS A 108 9.71 0.06 3.65
C LYS A 108 10.38 0.00 2.29
N CYS A 109 9.93 0.85 1.38
CA CYS A 109 10.54 1.09 0.07
C CYS A 109 11.35 2.39 0.12
N PRO A 110 12.70 2.33 0.22
CA PRO A 110 13.52 3.52 0.25
C PRO A 110 13.61 4.20 -1.12
N ALA A 111 13.65 5.53 -1.12
CA ALA A 111 13.87 6.33 -2.31
C ALA A 111 15.19 5.92 -3.02
N GLY A 112 15.17 5.89 -4.34
CA GLY A 112 16.34 5.57 -5.16
C GLY A 112 16.68 4.09 -5.24
N ALA A 113 15.86 3.19 -4.68
CA ALA A 113 16.08 1.75 -4.75
C ALA A 113 14.81 1.00 -5.18
N LEU A 114 15.01 -0.16 -5.82
CA LEU A 114 13.94 -1.11 -6.07
C LEU A 114 13.36 -1.61 -4.73
N CYS A 115 12.04 -1.60 -4.58
CA CYS A 115 11.40 -2.08 -3.36
C CYS A 115 11.33 -3.61 -3.34
N LYS A 116 12.34 -4.26 -2.75
CA LYS A 116 12.43 -5.73 -2.71
C LYS A 116 11.26 -6.44 -2.01
N ASP A 117 10.59 -5.72 -1.12
CA ASP A 117 9.45 -6.22 -0.36
C ASP A 117 8.11 -6.10 -1.12
N ALA A 118 8.11 -5.42 -2.28
CA ALA A 118 6.99 -5.36 -3.20
C ALA A 118 7.12 -6.43 -4.31
N TYR A 119 6.01 -6.76 -4.96
CA TYR A 119 6.04 -7.55 -6.19
C TYR A 119 6.79 -6.79 -7.30
N ASN A 120 7.91 -7.35 -7.73
CA ASN A 120 8.70 -6.88 -8.87
C ASN A 120 8.73 -7.90 -10.02
N THR A 121 8.19 -9.10 -9.82
CA THR A 121 7.95 -10.09 -10.88
C THR A 121 6.65 -10.85 -10.57
N PRO A 122 5.90 -11.35 -11.58
CA PRO A 122 4.63 -12.03 -11.33
C PRO A 122 4.70 -13.21 -10.37
N ASP A 123 5.78 -13.99 -10.42
CA ASP A 123 5.96 -15.21 -9.60
C ASP A 123 6.65 -14.94 -8.25
N GLN A 124 6.87 -13.67 -7.87
CA GLN A 124 7.48 -13.37 -6.58
C GLN A 124 6.53 -13.76 -5.44
N GLU A 125 7.03 -14.31 -4.34
CA GLU A 125 6.20 -14.50 -3.14
C GLU A 125 6.37 -13.30 -2.21
N ALA A 126 5.53 -12.27 -2.40
CA ALA A 126 5.58 -11.05 -1.58
C ALA A 126 4.27 -10.74 -0.84
N THR A 127 3.25 -11.61 -0.96
CA THR A 127 2.03 -11.52 -0.16
C THR A 127 2.31 -11.69 1.32
N ARG A 128 1.75 -10.79 2.12
CA ARG A 128 1.81 -10.78 3.57
C ARG A 128 0.47 -11.18 4.14
N SER A 129 0.49 -11.70 5.36
CA SER A 129 -0.69 -12.08 6.11
C SER A 129 -0.67 -11.41 7.47
N CYS A 130 -1.82 -10.89 7.84
CA CYS A 130 -2.08 -10.16 9.06
C CYS A 130 -3.28 -10.78 9.78
N PRO A 131 -3.24 -10.97 11.11
CA PRO A 131 -4.45 -11.26 11.86
C PRO A 131 -5.53 -10.19 11.61
N LEU A 132 -6.80 -10.54 11.72
CA LEU A 132 -7.89 -9.56 11.54
C LEU A 132 -7.86 -8.43 12.60
N SER A 133 -7.12 -8.62 13.71
CA SER A 133 -6.82 -7.58 14.71
C SER A 133 -5.76 -6.56 14.27
N THR A 134 -5.32 -6.58 13.02
CA THR A 134 -4.32 -5.65 12.46
C THR A 134 -4.81 -4.20 12.31
N GLY A 135 -6.11 -3.95 12.44
CA GLY A 135 -6.66 -2.59 12.41
C GLY A 135 -6.44 -1.90 11.06
N THR A 136 -6.01 -0.64 11.09
CA THR A 136 -5.73 0.14 9.88
C THR A 136 -4.36 -0.21 9.31
N ILE A 137 -4.28 -0.32 7.98
CA ILE A 137 -3.01 -0.28 7.25
C ILE A 137 -2.81 1.13 6.70
N TRP A 138 -1.74 1.81 7.14
CA TRP A 138 -1.31 3.08 6.56
C TRP A 138 -0.38 2.83 5.39
N LEU A 139 -0.67 3.46 4.26
CA LEU A 139 0.24 3.58 3.12
C LEU A 139 0.73 5.03 3.06
N ASP A 140 1.92 5.27 3.61
CA ASP A 140 2.59 6.57 3.57
C ASP A 140 3.35 6.71 2.26
N LEU A 141 2.99 7.73 1.50
CA LEU A 141 3.55 8.04 0.18
C LEU A 141 4.37 9.33 0.26
N CYS A 142 5.53 9.36 -0.40
CA CYS A 142 6.44 10.50 -0.32
C CYS A 142 6.88 10.81 1.11
N GLU A 143 7.10 9.76 1.92
CA GLU A 143 7.45 9.88 3.33
C GLU A 143 8.83 10.55 3.49
N PRO A 144 8.95 11.66 4.24
CA PRO A 144 10.24 12.30 4.49
C PRO A 144 11.22 11.36 5.19
N ALA A 145 12.52 11.45 4.89
CA ALA A 145 13.54 10.54 5.43
C ALA A 145 13.51 10.42 6.97
N GLY A 146 13.23 11.52 7.68
CA GLY A 146 13.09 11.51 9.14
C GLY A 146 11.91 10.66 9.65
N GLY A 147 10.76 10.70 8.96
CA GLY A 147 9.58 9.89 9.28
C GLY A 147 9.76 8.43 8.85
N PHE A 148 10.38 8.23 7.68
CA PHE A 148 10.68 6.91 7.12
C PHE A 148 11.60 6.08 8.02
N ASN A 149 12.64 6.71 8.57
CA ASN A 149 13.59 6.06 9.47
C ASN A 149 13.12 6.02 10.93
N SER A 150 12.07 6.78 11.28
CA SER A 150 11.57 6.75 12.64
C SER A 150 11.06 5.35 13.00
N LYS A 151 11.55 4.83 14.12
CA LYS A 151 11.03 3.60 14.73
C LYS A 151 9.69 3.82 15.44
N ARG A 152 9.20 5.07 15.53
CA ARG A 152 8.16 5.49 16.49
C ARG A 152 6.96 4.55 16.48
N GLU A 153 6.99 3.63 17.45
CA GLU A 153 5.86 2.95 18.05
C GLU A 153 5.29 3.95 19.05
N ILE A 154 4.04 4.34 18.85
CA ILE A 154 3.24 4.84 19.95
C ILE A 154 2.24 3.71 20.21
N GLY A 155 2.61 2.82 21.14
CA GLY A 155 1.67 1.90 21.73
C GLY A 155 0.81 2.65 22.74
N PHE A 156 -0.50 2.48 22.63
CA PHE A 156 -1.40 2.67 23.76
C PHE A 156 -2.21 1.39 23.89
N GLU A 157 -2.01 0.71 25.02
CA GLU A 157 -2.87 -0.38 25.46
C GLU A 157 -4.20 0.19 25.98
N ALA A 158 -5.31 -0.41 25.56
CA ALA A 158 -6.49 -0.69 26.37
C ALA A 158 -7.21 -1.90 25.78
#